data_AF-B4HJA3-F1
#
_entry.id   AF-B4HJA3-F1
#
_cell.length_a   1.000
_cell.length_b   1.000
_cell.length_c   1.000
_cell.angle_alpha   90.00
_cell.angle_beta   90.00
_cell.angle_gamma   90.00
#
_symmetry.space_group_name_H-M   'P 1'
#
loop_
_entity.id
_entity.type
_entity.pdbx_description
1 polymer ?
#
loop_
_entity_poly.entity_id
_entity_poly.type
_entity_poly.pdbx_seq_one_letter_code
_entity_poly.pdbx_strand_id
1 'polypeptide(L)'
;MKKLSAEVHLTSLGVTIPYDLEASRGNVCSNLLHGAYCPLDAGEDVTYQLLLPVTANQPEVPTRLEIRLLDSDNENQVVSCFLADTRVKKPSSAV
;
A
#
# COMPACT_ATOMS: atom_id res chain seq x y z
N MET A 1 2.53 -21.84 -1.14
CA MET A 1 3.34 -20.85 -0.40
C MET A 1 2.39 -19.72 -0.11
N LYS A 2 2.11 -19.40 1.16
CA LYS A 2 1.17 -18.33 1.51
C LYS A 2 1.56 -17.04 0.81
N LYS A 3 0.64 -16.46 0.04
CA LYS A 3 0.87 -15.25 -0.76
C LYS A 3 0.16 -14.07 -0.13
N LEU A 4 0.94 -13.09 0.32
CA LEU A 4 0.42 -11.79 0.77
C LEU A 4 0.52 -10.75 -0.34
N SER A 5 -0.57 -10.05 -0.61
CA SER A 5 -0.64 -8.95 -1.57
C SER A 5 -1.08 -7.64 -0.92
N ALA A 6 -0.69 -6.51 -1.51
CA ALA A 6 -1.13 -5.19 -1.10
C ALA A 6 -2.10 -4.59 -2.12
N GLU A 7 -3.21 -4.05 -1.63
CA GLU A 7 -4.12 -3.19 -2.38
C GLU A 7 -4.12 -1.79 -1.79
N VAL A 8 -4.19 -0.78 -2.65
CA VAL A 8 -4.16 0.62 -2.25
C VAL A 8 -5.34 1.36 -2.84
N HIS A 9 -6.05 2.10 -1.99
CA HIS A 9 -7.16 2.95 -2.38
C HIS A 9 -6.91 4.38 -1.94
N LEU A 10 -7.28 5.32 -2.80
CA LEU A 10 -7.21 6.75 -2.54
C LEU A 10 -8.62 7.32 -2.55
N THR A 11 -9.02 7.96 -1.46
CA THR A 11 -10.31 8.66 -1.38
C THR A 11 -10.09 10.16 -1.33
N SER A 12 -10.61 10.89 -2.31
CA SER A 12 -10.55 12.36 -2.38
C SER A 12 -11.90 12.92 -2.79
N LEU A 13 -12.35 13.99 -2.14
CA LEU A 13 -13.63 14.65 -2.45
C LEU A 13 -14.84 13.68 -2.49
N GLY A 14 -14.83 12.65 -1.62
CA GLY A 14 -15.87 11.63 -1.56
C GLY A 14 -15.79 10.53 -2.63
N VAL A 15 -14.81 10.58 -3.53
CA VAL A 15 -14.59 9.57 -4.57
C VAL A 15 -13.41 8.68 -4.18
N THR A 16 -13.61 7.36 -4.21
CA THR A 16 -12.57 6.36 -3.96
C THR A 16 -12.12 5.73 -5.27
N ILE A 17 -10.81 5.74 -5.52
CA ILE A 17 -10.19 5.12 -6.69
C ILE A 17 -9.11 4.13 -6.25
N PRO A 18 -8.94 2.99 -6.96
CA PRO A 18 -7.80 2.12 -6.74
C PRO A 18 -6.51 2.78 -7.25
N TYR A 19 -5.41 2.61 -6.53
CA TYR A 19 -4.07 2.94 -7.00
C TYR A 19 -3.47 1.70 -7.68
N ASP A 20 -3.11 1.83 -8.95
CA ASP A 20 -2.54 0.74 -9.73
C ASP A 20 -1.11 0.43 -9.25
N LEU A 21 -0.95 -0.68 -8.54
CA LEU A 21 0.33 -1.16 -8.06
C LEU A 21 0.94 -2.12 -9.09
N GLU A 22 2.18 -1.81 -9.49
CA GLU A 22 3.01 -2.78 -10.20
C GLU A 22 3.09 -4.10 -9.42
N ALA A 23 3.02 -5.23 -10.13
CA ALA A 23 2.98 -6.55 -9.51
C ALA A 23 4.14 -6.83 -8.54
N SER A 24 5.33 -6.26 -8.81
CA SER A 24 6.49 -6.36 -7.94
C SER A 24 6.31 -5.63 -6.60
N ARG A 25 5.59 -4.50 -6.59
CA ARG A 25 5.30 -3.70 -5.39
C ARG A 25 4.11 -4.24 -4.63
N GLY A 26 3.11 -4.75 -5.34
CA GLY A 26 1.94 -5.38 -4.74
C GLY A 26 2.24 -6.72 -4.06
N ASN A 27 3.40 -7.34 -4.30
CA ASN A 27 3.82 -8.57 -3.64
C ASN A 27 4.49 -8.27 -2.29
N VAL A 28 3.75 -8.43 -1.18
CA VAL A 28 4.23 -8.11 0.17
C VAL A 28 5.45 -8.97 0.53
N CYS A 29 5.39 -10.27 0.25
CA CYS A 29 6.46 -11.23 0.57
C CYS A 29 7.81 -10.87 -0.07
N SER A 30 7.80 -10.21 -1.23
CA SER A 30 9.02 -9.80 -1.92
C SER A 30 9.60 -8.47 -1.43
N ASN A 31 8.86 -7.75 -0.57
CA ASN A 31 9.22 -6.42 -0.06
C ASN A 31 9.25 -6.38 1.48
N LEU A 32 9.40 -7.55 2.12
CA LEU A 32 9.68 -7.63 3.55
C LEU A 32 11.13 -7.18 3.82
N LEU A 33 11.30 -6.44 4.91
CA LEU A 33 12.61 -5.94 5.34
C LEU A 33 13.24 -6.86 6.39
N HIS A 34 14.50 -6.58 6.71
CA HIS A 34 15.24 -7.23 7.80
C HIS A 34 15.39 -8.75 7.67
N GLY A 35 15.34 -9.27 6.45
CA GLY A 35 15.51 -10.70 6.16
C GLY A 35 14.27 -11.56 6.43
N ALA A 36 13.12 -10.95 6.75
CA ALA A 36 11.86 -11.66 6.85
C ALA A 36 11.42 -12.17 5.46
N TYR A 37 10.77 -13.33 5.42
CA TYR A 37 10.32 -13.97 4.19
C TYR A 37 9.04 -14.77 4.46
N CYS A 38 8.23 -14.98 3.43
CA CYS A 38 7.04 -15.82 3.53
C CYS A 38 7.40 -17.33 3.45
N PRO A 39 6.64 -18.23 4.10
CA PRO A 39 5.39 -17.97 4.82
C PRO A 39 5.62 -17.25 6.15
N LEU A 40 4.68 -16.37 6.52
CA LEU A 40 4.63 -15.77 7.86
C LEU A 40 3.75 -16.60 8.78
N ASP A 41 4.21 -16.75 10.02
CA ASP A 41 3.49 -17.41 11.09
C ASP A 41 2.66 -16.43 11.93
N ALA A 42 1.64 -16.95 12.59
CA ALA A 42 0.77 -16.13 13.44
C ALA A 42 1.56 -15.58 14.63
N GLY A 43 1.54 -14.26 14.81
CA GLY A 43 2.25 -13.56 15.89
C GLY A 43 3.68 -13.14 15.55
N GLU A 44 4.17 -13.37 14.33
CA GLU A 44 5.43 -12.80 13.88
C GLU A 44 5.30 -11.29 13.63
N ASP A 45 6.29 -10.54 14.11
CA ASP A 45 6.46 -9.12 13.80
C ASP A 45 7.37 -8.95 12.59
N VAL A 46 6.84 -8.38 11.51
CA VAL A 46 7.61 -8.09 10.29
C VAL A 46 7.44 -6.65 9.84
N THR A 47 8.42 -6.16 9.08
CA THR A 47 8.35 -4.83 8.46
C THR A 47 8.18 -4.97 6.96
N TYR A 48 7.17 -4.31 6.40
CA TYR A 48 6.88 -4.27 4.97
C TYR A 48 7.22 -2.88 4.41
N GLN A 49 7.96 -2.83 3.30
CA GLN A 49 8.22 -1.59 2.58
C GLN A 49 7.30 -1.45 1.37
N LEU A 50 6.54 -0.35 1.31
CA LEU A 50 5.71 0.01 0.15
C LEU A 50 6.10 1.40 -0.36
N LEU A 51 6.48 1.47 -1.64
CA LEU A 51 6.74 2.73 -2.33
C LEU A 51 5.53 3.14 -3.17
N LEU A 52 4.95 4.30 -2.86
CA LEU A 52 3.84 4.91 -3.59
C LEU A 52 4.30 6.22 -4.24
N PRO A 53 4.75 6.20 -5.51
CA PRO A 53 5.10 7.42 -6.22
C PRO A 53 3.90 8.36 -6.39
N VAL A 54 4.16 9.64 -6.13
CA VAL A 54 3.23 10.73 -6.43
C VAL A 54 3.48 11.17 -7.87
N THR A 55 2.48 10.96 -8.74
CA THR A 55 2.57 11.33 -10.15
C THR A 55 2.10 12.77 -10.38
N ALA A 56 2.60 13.42 -11.43
CA ALA A 56 2.31 14.85 -11.68
C ALA A 56 0.82 15.16 -11.94
N ASN A 57 0.03 14.17 -12.35
CA ASN A 57 -1.40 14.27 -12.57
C ASN A 57 -2.24 14.08 -11.29
N GLN A 58 -1.64 13.72 -10.15
CA GLN A 58 -2.38 13.65 -8.89
C GLN A 58 -2.76 15.06 -8.39
N PRO A 59 -4.03 15.26 -7.99
CA PRO A 59 -4.49 16.56 -7.50
C PRO A 59 -3.96 16.87 -6.09
N GLU A 60 -3.64 18.13 -5.80
CA GLU A 60 -3.20 18.61 -4.49
C GLU A 60 -4.36 18.83 -3.50
N VAL A 61 -5.12 17.77 -3.26
CA VAL A 61 -6.29 17.78 -2.37
C VAL A 61 -6.03 16.92 -1.13
N PRO A 62 -6.80 17.09 -0.04
CA PRO A 62 -6.83 16.10 1.04
C PRO A 62 -7.25 14.74 0.47
N THR A 63 -6.47 13.71 0.76
CA THR A 63 -6.65 12.36 0.26
C THR A 63 -6.49 11.37 1.41
N ARG A 64 -7.48 10.51 1.62
CA ARG A 64 -7.34 9.37 2.52
C ARG A 64 -6.68 8.22 1.76
N LEU A 65 -5.55 7.77 2.29
CA LEU A 65 -4.82 6.60 1.83
C LEU A 65 -5.26 5.39 2.65
N GLU A 66 -5.68 4.34 1.96
CA GLU A 66 -6.01 3.04 2.55
C GLU A 66 -5.14 1.96 1.92
N ILE A 67 -4.43 1.22 2.75
CA ILE A 67 -3.56 0.11 2.34
C ILE A 67 -4.10 -1.16 3.00
N ARG A 68 -4.51 -2.14 2.20
CA ARG A 68 -4.96 -3.45 2.67
C ARG A 68 -3.90 -4.50 2.35
N LEU A 69 -3.56 -5.32 3.32
CA LEU A 69 -2.78 -6.53 3.09
C LEU A 69 -3.73 -7.72 3.06
N LEU A 70 -3.68 -8.49 1.98
CA LEU A 70 -4.61 -9.58 1.70
C LEU A 70 -3.86 -10.92 1.69
N ASP A 71 -4.42 -11.93 2.32
CA ASP A 71 -4.02 -13.32 2.13
C ASP A 71 -4.66 -13.84 0.84
N SER A 72 -3.88 -13.82 -0.24
CA SER A 72 -4.33 -14.24 -1.57
C SER A 72 -4.64 -15.74 -1.65
N ASP A 73 -4.09 -16.54 -0.73
CA ASP A 73 -4.33 -17.99 -0.68
C ASP A 73 -5.56 -18.34 0.18
N ASN A 74 -6.11 -17.37 0.91
CA ASN A 74 -7.26 -17.52 1.80
C ASN A 74 -8.35 -16.49 1.46
N GLU A 75 -8.94 -16.65 0.27
CA GLU A 75 -10.10 -15.87 -0.20
C GLU A 75 -9.91 -14.34 -0.15
N ASN A 76 -8.66 -13.85 -0.29
CA ASN A 76 -8.30 -12.45 -0.14
C ASN A 76 -8.71 -11.86 1.23
N GLN A 77 -8.62 -12.67 2.29
CA GLN A 77 -8.86 -12.20 3.65
C GLN A 77 -7.94 -11.02 3.99
N VAL A 78 -8.51 -9.92 4.49
CA VAL A 78 -7.74 -8.78 4.97
C VAL A 78 -7.03 -9.16 6.27
N VAL A 79 -5.70 -9.23 6.26
CA VAL A 79 -4.89 -9.52 7.45
C VAL A 79 -4.45 -8.25 8.17
N SER A 80 -4.34 -7.13 7.46
CA SER A 80 -4.10 -5.81 8.04
C SER A 80 -4.65 -4.71 7.15
N CYS A 81 -5.07 -3.60 7.75
CA CYS A 81 -5.54 -2.42 7.05
C CYS A 81 -4.96 -1.17 7.70
N PHE A 82 -4.22 -0.38 6.92
CA PHE A 82 -3.62 0.87 7.34
C PHE A 82 -4.35 2.04 6.69
N LEU A 83 -4.61 3.08 7.49
CA LEU A 83 -5.35 4.26 7.08
C LEU A 83 -4.56 5.50 7.45
N ALA A 84 -4.39 6.41 6.50
CA ALA A 84 -3.71 7.68 6.72
C ALA A 84 -4.44 8.81 5.99
N ASP A 85 -4.64 9.93 6.68
CA ASP A 85 -5.08 11.16 6.03
C ASP A 85 -3.85 11.90 5.50
N THR A 86 -3.81 12.11 4.19
CA THR A 86 -2.65 12.64 3.47
C THR A 86 -3.04 13.88 2.67
N ARG A 87 -2.03 14.60 2.17
CA ARG A 87 -2.20 15.68 1.21
C ARG A 87 -1.08 15.65 0.20
N VAL A 88 -1.42 15.48 -1.07
CA VAL A 88 -0.45 15.59 -2.15
C VAL A 88 0.03 17.03 -2.25
N LYS A 89 1.35 17.20 -2.39
CA LYS A 89 2.00 18.48 -2.64
C LYS A 89 2.89 18.35 -3.87
N LYS A 90 2.73 19.26 -4.82
CA LYS A 90 3.66 19.40 -5.92
C LYS A 90 4.98 19.94 -5.38
N PRO A 91 6.12 19.59 -6.02
CA PRO A 91 7.38 20.22 -5.70
C PRO A 91 7.19 21.74 -5.83
N SER A 92 7.51 22.47 -4.77
CA SER A 92 7.57 23.93 -4.85
C SER A 92 8.65 24.27 -5.87
N SER A 93 8.28 24.97 -6.93
CA SER A 93 9.25 25.68 -7.76
C SER A 93 9.86 26.77 -6.89
N ALA A 94 10.85 26.41 -6.06
CA ALA A 94 11.75 27.38 -5.48
C ALA A 94 12.58 27.93 -6.65
N VAL A 95 12.10 29.05 -7.20
CA VAL A 95 12.89 29.98 -8.02
C VAL A 95 13.22 31.15 -7.12
#